data_AF-A0A2P6VH88-F1
#
_entry.id   AF-A0A2P6VH88-F1
#
_cell.length_a   1.000
_cell.length_b   1.000
_cell.length_c   1.000
_cell.angle_alpha   90.00
_cell.angle_beta   90.00
_cell.angle_gamma   90.00
#
_symmetry.space_group_name_H-M   'P 1'
#
loop_
_entity.id
_entity.type
_entity.pdbx_description
1 polymer ?
#
loop_
_entity_poly.entity_id
_entity_poly.type
_entity_poly.pdbx_seq_one_letter_code
_entity_poly.pdbx_strand_id
1 'polypeptide(L)'
;MLDGKSSRPTPALLLLLFAACLLAAALPAVHRGVTVPLLRTLVPSAAVKAATEPPAPVMPTATGTVLPTAFGSVQRYSLPCQLPAAGGGNGSVPGVLHIYLKALRWPQPRSGGDGPCPAHHLRLRGFVAFEFINRPPGWRAPYLFHNPPEVGRTLRLMLRGSGSSAASGGGGGGGAWRRRVPLEFLLKECEYRVREPGFDYQECLVEERRKLYSSWPSPQSAFDLGHVSLDLGPDPPLDLEIGVDGWPRWLTLAPQLAAALAAPPGRPVGGGASASASAPPLYQAMPYLRTLAIDHVALLLARSWEYHVPLGVAGLLMYVQPHWAAALAAQPLVRELTASGRVALVLWEGFAGYDGWIDYDLQVVEAHATLSLWGEGVLVLVQDPDEYLVPTTVGATLPDLLRPGTGCLAQLRTECRFLARRDIFPPAAAASGAVDEPQLWRTPGRHPLLRYGSAKYRPQPKSLVDPAATLPVDVHVTSACVGADTVLTPGNDASPDGDLRSACAQRQACDWVHPGCAWLAHVQNMVTQRVDVAAANLTDIWPAGWLWPLLGGGAGDGS
;
A
#
# COMPACT_ATOMS: atom_id res chain seq x y z
N MET A 1 12.14 57.80 -62.62
CA MET A 1 10.99 58.66 -62.27
C MET A 1 9.71 57.86 -62.46
N LEU A 2 9.21 57.31 -61.35
CA LEU A 2 7.81 56.96 -61.04
C LEU A 2 7.90 56.31 -59.63
N ASP A 3 7.55 57.09 -58.61
CA ASP A 3 7.61 56.71 -57.19
C ASP A 3 6.46 55.76 -56.83
N GLY A 4 6.81 54.53 -56.45
CA GLY A 4 5.87 53.54 -55.90
C GLY A 4 5.68 53.73 -54.40
N LYS A 5 4.62 54.45 -53.98
CA LYS A 5 4.17 54.49 -52.59
C LYS A 5 3.48 53.16 -52.22
N SER A 6 4.14 52.38 -51.36
CA SER A 6 3.56 51.22 -50.69
C SER A 6 2.52 51.68 -49.66
N SER A 7 1.24 51.46 -49.95
CA SER A 7 0.14 51.63 -49.00
C SER A 7 0.01 50.37 -48.13
N ARG A 8 0.32 50.48 -46.84
CA ARG A 8 0.00 49.42 -45.86
C ARG A 8 -1.52 49.32 -45.71
N PRO A 9 -2.11 48.12 -45.72
CA PRO A 9 -3.55 47.96 -45.49
C PRO A 9 -3.91 48.44 -44.09
N THR A 10 -5.01 49.16 -43.98
CA THR A 10 -5.52 49.63 -42.69
C THR A 10 -6.00 48.43 -41.85
N PRO A 11 -5.88 48.49 -40.52
CA PRO A 11 -6.26 47.39 -39.62
C PRO A 11 -7.73 46.94 -39.77
N ALA A 12 -8.61 47.82 -40.28
CA ALA A 12 -9.98 47.49 -40.61
C ALA A 12 -10.11 46.47 -41.76
N LEU A 13 -9.22 46.53 -42.76
CA LEU A 13 -9.22 45.58 -43.89
C LEU A 13 -8.75 44.19 -43.44
N LEU A 14 -7.77 44.13 -42.53
CA LEU A 14 -7.33 42.87 -41.92
C LEU A 14 -8.42 42.25 -41.05
N LEU A 15 -9.16 43.05 -40.29
CA LEU A 15 -10.28 42.54 -39.48
C LEU A 15 -11.42 41.98 -40.33
N LEU A 16 -11.74 42.63 -41.46
CA LEU A 16 -12.75 42.16 -42.42
C LEU A 16 -12.33 40.87 -43.11
N LEU A 17 -11.06 40.73 -43.49
CA LEU A 17 -10.53 39.50 -44.05
C LEU A 17 -10.54 38.36 -43.02
N PHE A 18 -10.20 38.66 -41.76
CA PHE A 18 -10.24 37.67 -40.68
C PHE A 18 -11.67 37.20 -40.36
N ALA A 19 -12.63 38.13 -40.33
CA ALA A 19 -14.05 37.81 -40.14
C ALA A 19 -14.62 37.01 -41.33
N ALA A 20 -14.22 37.32 -42.57
CA ALA A 20 -14.62 36.57 -43.76
C ALA A 20 -14.05 35.14 -43.76
N CYS A 21 -12.81 34.94 -43.28
CA CYS A 21 -12.23 33.61 -43.11
C CYS A 21 -12.92 32.80 -42.01
N LEU A 22 -13.30 33.43 -40.89
CA LEU A 22 -14.06 32.77 -39.82
C LEU A 22 -15.48 32.38 -40.26
N LEU A 23 -16.15 33.21 -41.08
CA LEU A 23 -17.46 32.86 -41.66
C LEU A 23 -17.36 31.73 -42.70
N ALA A 24 -16.28 31.68 -43.48
CA ALA A 24 -16.06 30.62 -44.48
C ALA A 24 -15.71 29.26 -43.85
N ALA A 25 -15.08 29.25 -42.67
CA ALA A 25 -14.76 28.03 -41.92
C ALA A 25 -15.97 27.39 -41.22
N ALA A 26 -17.04 28.15 -40.97
CA ALA A 26 -18.24 27.69 -40.25
C ALA A 26 -19.29 27.00 -41.15
N LEU A 27 -19.07 26.92 -42.47
CA LEU A 27 -20.10 26.51 -43.44
C LEU A 27 -20.17 25.02 -43.86
N PRO A 28 -19.30 24.07 -43.45
CA PRO A 28 -19.51 22.65 -43.73
C PRO A 28 -19.74 21.83 -42.45
N ALA A 29 -20.80 22.11 -41.69
CA ALA A 29 -21.27 21.24 -40.59
C ALA A 29 -22.71 20.72 -40.78
N VAL A 30 -23.27 20.86 -41.99
CA VAL A 30 -24.60 20.34 -42.34
C VAL A 30 -24.54 19.60 -43.67
N HIS A 31 -23.93 18.41 -43.65
CA HIS A 31 -24.31 17.26 -44.48
C HIS A 31 -23.23 16.19 -44.41
N ARG A 32 -23.55 15.05 -43.76
CA ARG A 32 -23.32 13.69 -44.27
C ARG A 32 -23.77 12.69 -43.20
N GLY A 33 -24.90 12.03 -43.45
CA GLY A 33 -25.12 10.70 -42.92
C GLY A 33 -24.16 9.71 -43.60
N VAL A 34 -23.88 8.59 -42.94
CA VAL A 34 -23.71 7.25 -43.54
C VAL A 34 -23.47 6.24 -42.40
N THR A 35 -24.35 5.23 -42.44
CA THR A 35 -24.38 3.85 -41.91
C THR A 35 -23.19 3.24 -41.15
N VAL A 36 -23.56 2.56 -40.06
CA VAL A 36 -22.79 1.52 -39.33
C VAL A 36 -22.72 0.22 -40.14
N PRO A 37 -21.60 -0.53 -40.07
CA PRO A 37 -21.67 -1.98 -40.15
C PRO A 37 -21.17 -2.66 -38.87
N LEU A 38 -21.97 -3.65 -38.45
CA LEU A 38 -21.65 -4.75 -37.55
C LEU A 38 -20.73 -5.76 -38.26
N LEU A 39 -19.76 -6.36 -37.55
CA LEU A 39 -19.46 -7.82 -37.42
C LEU A 39 -17.96 -8.06 -37.05
N ARG A 40 -17.74 -8.65 -35.86
CA ARG A 40 -17.16 -10.00 -35.58
C ARG A 40 -15.83 -10.34 -36.27
N THR A 41 -14.80 -10.66 -35.47
CA THR A 41 -14.39 -12.06 -35.18
C THR A 41 -13.24 -12.12 -34.17
N LEU A 42 -13.48 -12.82 -33.07
CA LEU A 42 -12.47 -13.42 -32.19
C LEU A 42 -12.11 -14.80 -32.78
N VAL A 43 -10.83 -15.07 -32.99
CA VAL A 43 -10.29 -16.43 -33.18
C VAL A 43 -8.91 -16.51 -32.49
N PRO A 44 -8.58 -17.65 -31.84
CA PRO A 44 -7.68 -17.71 -30.69
C PRO A 44 -6.23 -18.02 -31.07
N SER A 45 -5.28 -17.56 -30.27
CA SER A 45 -3.89 -18.03 -30.35
C SER A 45 -3.71 -19.33 -29.58
N ALA A 46 -3.10 -20.29 -30.26
CA ALA A 46 -3.00 -21.69 -29.88
C ALA A 46 -1.94 -21.97 -28.81
N ALA A 47 -2.28 -22.95 -27.96
CA ALA A 47 -1.42 -23.99 -27.41
C ALA A 47 -0.04 -23.58 -26.85
N VAL A 48 -0.02 -23.18 -25.58
CA VAL A 48 1.12 -23.45 -24.71
C VAL A 48 0.93 -24.85 -24.11
N LYS A 49 1.94 -25.71 -24.27
CA LYS A 49 2.04 -27.04 -23.65
C LYS A 49 1.73 -26.93 -22.16
N ALA A 50 0.70 -27.66 -21.72
CA ALA A 50 0.39 -27.86 -20.31
C ALA A 50 1.56 -28.60 -19.62
N ALA A 51 2.44 -27.85 -18.96
CA ALA A 51 2.98 -28.33 -17.70
C ALA A 51 1.80 -28.25 -16.72
N THR A 52 1.47 -29.35 -16.06
CA THR A 52 0.45 -29.37 -15.02
C THR A 52 0.95 -28.50 -13.87
N GLU A 53 0.65 -27.20 -13.92
CA GLU A 53 0.91 -26.29 -12.83
C GLU A 53 0.16 -26.81 -11.60
N PRO A 54 0.80 -26.85 -10.42
CA PRO A 54 0.05 -27.01 -9.18
C PRO A 54 -1.02 -25.92 -9.14
N PRO A 55 -2.24 -26.20 -8.62
CA PRO A 55 -3.28 -25.20 -8.55
C PRO A 55 -2.72 -23.94 -7.90
N ALA A 56 -2.74 -22.84 -8.65
CA ALA A 56 -2.28 -21.55 -8.15
C ALA A 56 -3.00 -21.28 -6.82
N PRO A 57 -2.33 -20.70 -5.82
CA PRO A 57 -2.98 -20.31 -4.57
C PRO A 57 -4.17 -19.43 -4.94
N VAL A 58 -5.35 -19.98 -4.74
CA VAL A 58 -6.60 -19.28 -5.01
C VAL A 58 -6.70 -18.20 -3.96
N MET A 59 -6.70 -16.93 -4.39
CA MET A 59 -7.16 -15.82 -3.57
C MET A 59 -8.43 -16.29 -2.86
N PRO A 60 -8.54 -16.23 -1.51
CA PRO A 60 -9.75 -16.65 -0.82
C PRO A 60 -10.93 -16.01 -1.54
N THR A 61 -11.82 -16.86 -2.03
CA THR A 61 -12.81 -16.58 -3.09
C THR A 61 -13.67 -15.37 -2.74
N ALA A 62 -13.17 -14.18 -3.06
CA ALA A 62 -13.91 -12.95 -3.02
C ALA A 62 -14.10 -12.53 -4.47
N THR A 63 -15.02 -13.23 -5.15
CA THR A 63 -15.47 -12.84 -6.48
C THR A 63 -16.21 -11.52 -6.36
N GLY A 64 -15.60 -10.42 -6.80
CA GLY A 64 -16.23 -9.10 -6.86
C GLY A 64 -15.60 -8.06 -5.94
N THR A 65 -16.35 -6.98 -5.73
CA THR A 65 -16.01 -5.87 -4.85
C THR A 65 -16.10 -6.28 -3.37
N VAL A 66 -15.09 -5.98 -2.56
CA VAL A 66 -15.00 -6.42 -1.16
C VAL A 66 -14.82 -5.22 -0.23
N LEU A 67 -15.63 -5.09 0.81
CA LEU A 67 -15.40 -4.06 1.84
C LEU A 67 -14.05 -4.29 2.54
N PRO A 68 -13.33 -3.25 3.02
CA PRO A 68 -12.01 -3.44 3.60
C PRO A 68 -12.09 -4.34 4.83
N THR A 69 -13.15 -4.14 5.64
CA THR A 69 -13.46 -4.94 6.82
C THR A 69 -13.86 -6.39 6.53
N ALA A 70 -14.20 -6.71 5.28
CA ALA A 70 -14.48 -8.06 4.84
C ALA A 70 -13.24 -8.73 4.23
N PHE A 71 -12.21 -7.96 3.87
CA PHE A 71 -11.03 -8.47 3.19
C PHE A 71 -9.97 -8.97 4.18
N GLY A 72 -9.64 -10.27 4.11
CA GLY A 72 -8.64 -10.88 4.98
C GLY A 72 -9.00 -10.89 6.47
N SER A 73 -10.30 -10.84 6.80
CA SER A 73 -10.82 -10.86 8.17
C SER A 73 -10.36 -9.69 9.07
N VAL A 74 -9.92 -8.59 8.47
CA VAL A 74 -9.58 -7.36 9.20
C VAL A 74 -10.85 -6.71 9.73
N GLN A 75 -10.92 -6.42 11.01
CA GLN A 75 -12.02 -5.66 11.61
C GLN A 75 -11.58 -4.21 11.79
N ARG A 76 -12.41 -3.27 11.34
CA ARG A 76 -12.24 -1.83 11.57
C ARG A 76 -13.22 -1.39 12.64
N TYR A 77 -12.71 -0.70 13.65
CA TYR A 77 -13.50 -0.03 14.66
C TYR A 77 -13.27 1.47 14.54
N SER A 78 -14.35 2.25 14.57
CA SER A 78 -14.30 3.72 14.48
C SER A 78 -14.84 4.32 15.77
N LEU A 79 -14.00 5.08 16.47
CA LEU A 79 -14.32 5.67 17.77
C LEU A 79 -14.27 7.20 17.67
N PRO A 80 -15.42 7.89 17.60
CA PRO A 80 -15.46 9.35 17.72
C PRO A 80 -14.89 9.77 19.07
N CYS A 81 -14.02 10.78 19.06
CA CYS A 81 -13.28 11.15 20.25
C CYS A 81 -12.64 12.55 20.19
N GLN A 82 -12.08 12.93 21.33
CA GLN A 82 -11.32 14.16 21.52
C GLN A 82 -10.00 13.79 22.18
N LEU A 83 -8.90 13.96 21.44
CA LEU A 83 -7.57 13.71 21.99
C LEU A 83 -7.10 14.96 22.75
N PRO A 84 -6.65 14.84 24.02
CA PRO A 84 -6.06 15.98 24.73
C PRO A 84 -4.87 16.51 23.95
N ALA A 85 -4.77 17.83 23.77
CA ALA A 85 -3.65 18.45 23.06
C ALA A 85 -2.31 18.08 23.71
N ALA A 86 -1.31 17.77 22.89
CA ALA A 86 -0.01 17.32 23.38
C ALA A 86 0.74 18.47 24.07
N GLY A 87 1.26 18.23 25.29
CA GLY A 87 2.14 19.16 25.99
C GLY A 87 1.46 20.26 26.82
N GLY A 88 0.24 20.02 27.30
CA GLY A 88 -0.43 20.93 28.24
C GLY A 88 -1.00 22.20 27.61
N GLY A 89 -1.08 22.25 26.27
CA GLY A 89 -1.88 23.27 25.59
C GLY A 89 -3.35 23.14 25.97
N ASN A 90 -4.05 24.26 26.08
CA ASN A 90 -5.50 24.25 26.31
C ASN A 90 -6.21 23.72 25.06
N GLY A 91 -6.93 22.61 25.21
CA GLY A 91 -7.86 22.11 24.20
C GLY A 91 -7.78 20.62 23.93
N SER A 92 -8.65 20.16 23.05
CA SER A 92 -8.70 18.79 22.56
C SER A 92 -8.86 18.80 21.05
N VAL A 93 -8.28 17.82 20.38
CA VAL A 93 -8.40 17.63 18.94
C VAL A 93 -9.56 16.66 18.66
N PRO A 94 -10.70 17.13 18.15
CA PRO A 94 -11.82 16.28 17.83
C PRO A 94 -11.56 15.47 16.56
N GLY A 95 -11.92 14.20 16.57
CA GLY A 95 -11.65 13.28 15.49
C GLY A 95 -12.34 11.93 15.63
N VAL A 96 -11.93 11.00 14.79
CA VAL A 96 -12.32 9.59 14.83
C VAL A 96 -11.05 8.76 14.88
N LEU A 97 -10.89 7.98 15.95
CA LEU A 97 -9.83 6.97 16.03
C LEU A 97 -10.30 5.71 15.32
N HIS A 98 -9.61 5.34 14.24
CA HIS A 98 -9.82 4.09 13.53
C HIS A 98 -8.83 3.05 14.05
N ILE A 99 -9.32 1.88 14.44
CA ILE A 99 -8.52 0.75 14.92
C ILE A 99 -8.78 -0.42 13.97
N TYR A 100 -7.74 -0.87 13.27
CA TYR A 100 -7.79 -2.01 12.35
C TYR A 100 -7.11 -3.19 13.02
N LEU A 101 -7.82 -4.29 13.21
CA LEU A 101 -7.32 -5.47 13.90
C LEU A 101 -7.57 -6.74 13.07
N LYS A 102 -6.65 -7.69 13.12
CA LYS A 102 -6.83 -9.06 12.66
C LYS A 102 -6.37 -10.00 13.77
N ALA A 103 -7.13 -11.06 14.03
CA ALA A 103 -6.73 -12.12 14.92
C ALA A 103 -6.49 -13.41 14.13
N LEU A 104 -5.48 -14.19 14.51
CA LEU A 104 -5.15 -15.46 13.86
C LEU A 104 -4.55 -16.45 14.86
N ARG A 105 -4.83 -17.74 14.68
CA ARG A 105 -4.00 -18.79 15.26
C ARG A 105 -2.67 -18.82 14.53
N TRP A 106 -1.59 -18.56 15.23
CA TRP A 106 -0.25 -18.46 14.70
C TRP A 106 0.63 -19.59 15.25
N PRO A 107 1.37 -20.32 14.40
CA PRO A 107 2.29 -21.33 14.88
C PRO A 107 3.44 -20.66 15.65
N GLN A 108 3.70 -21.14 16.87
CA GLN A 108 4.89 -20.75 17.62
C GLN A 108 6.05 -21.69 17.32
N PRO A 109 7.26 -21.15 17.07
CA PRO A 109 8.46 -21.96 17.18
C PRO A 109 8.52 -22.53 18.60
N ARG A 110 8.64 -23.85 18.73
CA ARG A 110 8.91 -24.45 20.05
C ARG A 110 10.28 -23.95 20.52
N SER A 111 10.31 -23.28 21.65
CA SER A 111 11.54 -23.17 22.44
C SER A 111 11.89 -24.57 22.98
N GLY A 112 12.78 -25.31 22.29
CA GLY A 112 13.43 -26.49 22.87
C GLY A 112 13.15 -27.90 22.31
N GLY A 113 12.75 -28.06 21.04
CA GLY A 113 12.91 -29.35 20.32
C GLY A 113 11.88 -30.48 20.59
N ASP A 114 11.56 -31.20 19.50
CA ASP A 114 11.05 -32.58 19.38
C ASP A 114 9.68 -33.04 19.97
N GLY A 115 8.80 -32.14 20.42
CA GLY A 115 7.41 -32.53 20.74
C GLY A 115 6.51 -32.78 19.50
N PRO A 116 5.38 -33.51 19.60
CA PRO A 116 4.63 -33.97 18.40
C PRO A 116 3.77 -32.94 17.62
N CYS A 117 3.49 -31.72 18.09
CA CYS A 117 2.75 -30.70 17.30
C CYS A 117 3.16 -29.26 17.68
N PRO A 118 3.42 -28.32 16.74
CA PRO A 118 3.69 -26.93 17.10
C PRO A 118 2.51 -26.37 17.92
N ALA A 119 2.82 -25.76 19.07
CA ALA A 119 1.83 -25.01 19.81
C ALA A 119 1.39 -23.82 18.94
N HIS A 120 0.08 -23.57 18.87
CA HIS A 120 -0.45 -22.41 18.17
C HIS A 120 -0.89 -21.40 19.22
N HIS A 121 -0.45 -20.17 19.07
CA HIS A 121 -0.93 -19.06 19.90
C HIS A 121 -1.98 -18.28 19.13
N LEU A 122 -3.01 -17.79 19.80
CA LEU A 122 -3.84 -16.74 19.22
C LEU A 122 -3.05 -15.43 19.26
N ARG A 123 -2.90 -14.78 18.11
CA ARG A 123 -2.23 -13.49 18.00
C ARG A 123 -3.20 -12.45 17.46
N LEU A 124 -3.07 -11.23 17.96
CA LEU A 124 -3.82 -10.07 17.49
C LEU A 124 -2.81 -9.05 16.94
N ARG A 125 -3.00 -8.64 15.69
CA ARG A 125 -2.21 -7.59 15.06
C ARG A 125 -3.08 -6.52 14.48
N GLY A 126 -2.52 -5.33 14.27
CA GLY A 126 -3.27 -4.23 13.73
C GLY A 126 -2.52 -2.92 13.66
N PHE A 127 -3.28 -1.86 13.41
CA PHE A 127 -2.79 -0.49 13.45
C PHE A 127 -3.92 0.48 13.80
N VAL A 128 -3.54 1.65 14.29
CA VAL A 128 -4.44 2.76 14.61
C VAL A 128 -4.11 3.97 13.77
N ALA A 129 -5.17 4.62 13.31
CA ALA A 129 -5.12 5.80 12.46
C ALA A 129 -6.14 6.82 12.98
N PHE A 130 -5.74 8.07 13.18
CA PHE A 130 -6.64 9.11 13.67
C PHE A 130 -7.04 10.06 12.54
N GLU A 131 -8.35 10.22 12.38
CA GLU A 131 -8.97 11.15 11.46
C GLU A 131 -9.38 12.42 12.21
N PHE A 132 -8.92 13.59 11.77
CA PHE A 132 -9.36 14.86 12.33
C PHE A 132 -10.71 15.27 11.76
N ILE A 133 -11.63 15.78 12.59
CA ILE A 133 -12.84 16.47 12.09
C ILE A 133 -12.45 17.84 11.54
N ASN A 134 -11.59 18.56 12.27
CA ASN A 134 -11.00 19.81 11.85
C ASN A 134 -9.49 19.74 12.06
N ARG A 135 -8.74 20.02 11.00
CA ARG A 135 -7.28 20.08 11.09
C ARG A 135 -6.87 21.23 12.03
N PRO A 136 -5.99 20.99 13.02
CA PRO A 136 -5.49 22.07 13.86
C PRO A 136 -4.76 23.15 13.04
N PRO A 137 -4.91 24.44 13.38
CA PRO A 137 -4.20 25.52 12.70
C PRO A 137 -2.68 25.31 12.70
N GLY A 138 -2.03 25.54 11.55
CA GLY A 138 -0.57 25.46 11.41
C GLY A 138 -0.02 24.08 11.04
N TRP A 139 -0.86 23.04 10.98
CA TRP A 139 -0.45 21.73 10.49
C TRP A 139 -0.36 21.78 8.96
N ARG A 140 0.80 21.43 8.38
CA ARG A 140 1.09 21.58 6.93
C ARG A 140 1.24 20.26 6.15
N ALA A 141 1.23 19.11 6.81
CA ALA A 141 1.42 17.82 6.17
C ALA A 141 0.38 17.55 5.04
N PRO A 142 0.80 16.97 3.90
CA PRO A 142 -0.06 16.70 2.76
C PRO A 142 -0.96 15.46 2.91
N TYR A 143 -0.80 14.65 3.97
CA TYR A 143 -1.58 13.42 4.19
C TYR A 143 -2.64 13.56 5.29
N LEU A 144 -3.68 12.73 5.19
CA LEU A 144 -4.89 12.74 6.01
C LEU A 144 -4.75 11.95 7.32
N PHE A 145 -4.16 10.76 7.24
CA PHE A 145 -3.96 9.85 8.37
C PHE A 145 -2.53 9.93 8.83
N HIS A 146 -2.20 11.11 9.33
CA HIS A 146 -1.09 11.21 10.22
C HIS A 146 -1.59 11.17 11.64
N ASN A 147 -1.06 10.22 12.41
CA ASN A 147 -1.33 10.25 13.82
C ASN A 147 -0.87 11.62 14.35
N PRO A 148 -1.72 12.32 15.10
CA PRO A 148 -1.27 13.51 15.79
C PRO A 148 -0.19 13.12 16.81
N PRO A 149 0.73 14.01 17.21
CA PRO A 149 1.59 13.76 18.36
C PRO A 149 0.81 13.33 19.61
N GLU A 150 -0.44 13.78 19.72
CA GLU A 150 -1.42 13.34 20.68
C GLU A 150 -1.66 11.82 20.64
N VAL A 151 -1.78 11.18 19.47
CA VAL A 151 -1.87 9.71 19.40
C VAL A 151 -0.60 9.06 19.94
N GLY A 152 0.59 9.54 19.54
CA GLY A 152 1.85 8.99 20.06
C GLY A 152 2.01 9.16 21.58
N ARG A 153 1.55 10.28 22.13
CA ARG A 153 1.82 10.68 23.53
C ARG A 153 0.71 10.35 24.50
N THR A 154 -0.54 10.54 24.13
CA THR A 154 -1.68 10.51 25.04
C THR A 154 -2.57 9.30 24.80
N LEU A 155 -2.59 8.73 23.59
CA LEU A 155 -3.35 7.51 23.36
C LEU A 155 -2.78 6.36 24.19
N ARG A 156 -3.64 5.75 24.98
CA ARG A 156 -3.35 4.56 25.77
C ARG A 156 -4.40 3.53 25.39
N LEU A 157 -4.02 2.63 24.49
CA LEU A 157 -4.88 1.51 24.15
C LEU A 157 -4.79 0.49 25.28
N MET A 158 -5.94 -0.02 25.71
CA MET A 158 -6.09 -0.90 26.85
C MET A 158 -6.81 -2.17 26.42
N LEU A 159 -6.35 -3.31 26.93
CA LEU A 159 -7.00 -4.60 26.84
C LEU A 159 -7.55 -4.95 28.22
N ARG A 160 -8.76 -5.49 28.28
CA ARG A 160 -9.34 -6.02 29.52
C ARG A 160 -10.05 -7.33 29.29
N GLY A 161 -10.08 -8.19 30.30
CA GLY A 161 -10.96 -9.35 30.34
C GLY A 161 -12.34 -8.95 30.85
N SER A 162 -13.41 -9.47 30.24
CA SER A 162 -14.75 -9.32 30.80
C SER A 162 -14.81 -10.14 32.10
N GLY A 163 -14.85 -9.46 33.24
CA GLY A 163 -14.95 -10.14 34.53
C GLY A 163 -16.31 -10.81 34.69
N SER A 164 -16.49 -12.03 34.19
CA SER A 164 -17.69 -12.84 34.41
C SER A 164 -17.51 -13.96 35.46
N SER A 165 -16.51 -13.84 36.35
CA SER A 165 -16.44 -14.64 37.57
C SER A 165 -16.61 -13.81 38.85
N ALA A 166 -17.40 -12.74 38.80
CA ALA A 166 -17.91 -12.04 39.99
C ALA A 166 -18.87 -12.91 40.85
N ALA A 167 -18.99 -14.22 40.58
CA ALA A 167 -19.98 -15.12 41.18
C ALA A 167 -19.40 -16.17 42.17
N SER A 168 -18.09 -16.23 42.42
CA SER A 168 -17.57 -16.99 43.58
C SER A 168 -17.28 -16.04 44.73
N GLY A 169 -18.30 -15.83 45.56
CA GLY A 169 -18.28 -14.97 46.75
C GLY A 169 -17.22 -15.34 47.78
N GLY A 170 -15.99 -14.89 47.55
CA GLY A 170 -14.85 -15.08 48.45
C GLY A 170 -13.92 -13.86 48.45
N GLY A 171 -14.42 -12.71 48.92
CA GLY A 171 -13.66 -11.72 49.69
C GLY A 171 -12.37 -11.09 49.16
N GLY A 172 -11.93 -11.33 47.92
CA GLY A 172 -10.66 -10.79 47.40
C GLY A 172 -10.77 -10.27 45.97
N GLY A 173 -11.08 -8.98 45.81
CA GLY A 173 -10.61 -8.12 44.71
C GLY A 173 -10.63 -8.63 43.25
N GLY A 174 -11.59 -9.47 42.86
CA GLY A 174 -11.74 -9.97 41.47
C GLY A 174 -12.28 -8.92 40.50
N GLY A 175 -11.60 -7.78 40.34
CA GLY A 175 -11.91 -6.78 39.32
C GLY A 175 -11.49 -7.23 37.92
N ALA A 176 -12.17 -6.76 36.89
CA ALA A 176 -11.73 -6.91 35.50
C ALA A 176 -10.28 -6.40 35.37
N TRP A 177 -9.35 -7.29 35.03
CA TRP A 177 -7.96 -6.89 34.82
C TRP A 177 -7.87 -5.96 33.60
N ARG A 178 -6.93 -5.02 33.64
CA ARG A 178 -6.63 -4.11 32.53
C ARG A 178 -5.14 -4.13 32.26
N ARG A 179 -4.75 -4.19 30.99
CA ARG A 179 -3.36 -4.14 30.52
C ARG A 179 -3.24 -3.11 29.43
N ARG A 180 -2.15 -2.36 29.41
CA ARG A 180 -1.86 -1.46 28.30
C ARG A 180 -1.41 -2.27 27.09
N VAL A 181 -1.96 -1.93 25.94
CA VAL A 181 -1.52 -2.41 24.63
C VAL A 181 -0.44 -1.46 24.11
N PRO A 182 0.78 -1.94 23.83
CA PRO A 182 1.82 -1.10 23.27
C PRO A 182 1.43 -0.66 21.87
N LEU A 183 1.60 0.63 21.60
CA LEU A 183 1.50 1.21 20.26
C LEU A 183 2.92 1.47 19.77
N GLU A 184 3.30 0.74 18.73
CA GLU A 184 4.63 0.82 18.14
C GLU A 184 4.60 1.77 16.94
N PHE A 185 5.42 2.81 17.00
CA PHE A 185 5.55 3.80 15.93
C PHE A 185 6.86 3.58 15.19
N LEU A 186 6.86 3.94 13.90
CA LEU A 186 8.07 3.95 13.10
C LEU A 186 8.95 5.14 13.51
N LEU A 187 10.26 4.94 13.46
CA LEU A 187 11.24 5.96 13.82
C LEU A 187 12.08 6.28 12.58
N LYS A 188 11.40 6.82 11.56
CA LYS A 188 11.91 7.06 10.20
C LYS A 188 13.29 7.70 10.14
N GLU A 189 13.59 8.62 11.05
CA GLU A 189 14.88 9.29 11.11
C GLU A 189 16.04 8.31 11.29
N CYS A 190 15.91 7.35 12.22
CA CYS A 190 16.94 6.34 12.43
C CYS A 190 17.10 5.42 11.23
N GLU A 191 16.00 5.17 10.53
CA GLU A 191 15.91 4.24 9.41
C GLU A 191 16.58 4.81 8.15
N TYR A 192 16.39 6.11 7.89
CA TYR A 192 17.07 6.78 6.78
C TYR A 192 18.57 6.92 7.00
N ARG A 193 18.99 7.10 8.26
CA ARG A 193 20.38 7.35 8.64
C ARG A 193 21.20 6.09 8.90
N VAL A 194 20.57 4.92 8.91
CA VAL A 194 21.20 3.61 9.19
C VAL A 194 22.42 3.28 8.31
N ARG A 195 22.59 4.00 7.21
CA ARG A 195 23.67 3.85 6.23
C ARG A 195 24.79 4.87 6.37
N GLU A 196 24.60 5.88 7.20
CA GLU A 196 25.64 6.87 7.46
C GLU A 196 26.84 6.17 8.12
N PRO A 197 28.06 6.34 7.60
CA PRO A 197 29.24 5.75 8.20
C PRO A 197 29.37 6.16 9.67
N GLY A 198 29.50 5.18 10.57
CA GLY A 198 29.64 5.41 12.02
C GLY A 198 28.35 5.75 12.75
N PHE A 199 27.19 5.64 12.10
CA PHE A 199 25.90 5.90 12.76
C PHE A 199 25.50 4.77 13.72
N ASP A 200 25.19 5.13 14.97
CA ASP A 200 24.64 4.21 15.97
C ASP A 200 23.11 4.20 15.88
N TYR A 201 22.59 3.15 15.25
CA TYR A 201 21.16 2.95 15.10
C TYR A 201 20.45 2.72 16.44
N GLN A 202 21.05 2.01 17.40
CA GLN A 202 20.41 1.74 18.69
C GLN A 202 20.34 2.98 19.56
N GLU A 203 21.40 3.79 19.57
CA GLU A 203 21.40 5.09 20.24
C GLU A 203 20.32 6.01 19.65
N CYS A 204 20.21 6.07 18.32
CA CYS A 204 19.15 6.83 17.67
C CYS A 204 17.75 6.37 18.08
N LEU A 205 17.48 5.04 18.13
CA LEU A 205 16.17 4.53 18.56
C LEU A 205 15.83 4.98 19.99
N VAL A 206 16.80 4.94 20.91
CA VAL A 206 16.61 5.41 22.29
C VAL A 206 16.33 6.92 22.31
N GLU A 207 17.07 7.70 21.53
CA GLU A 207 16.90 9.15 21.45
C GLU A 207 15.53 9.54 20.87
N GLU A 208 15.12 8.93 19.75
CA GLU A 208 13.84 9.20 19.09
C GLU A 208 12.66 8.75 19.94
N ARG A 209 12.75 7.61 20.64
CA ARG A 209 11.73 7.22 21.65
C ARG A 209 11.64 8.25 22.76
N ARG A 210 12.78 8.71 23.28
CA ARG A 210 12.79 9.76 24.30
C ARG A 210 12.11 11.02 23.77
N LYS A 211 12.46 11.50 22.57
CA LYS A 211 11.83 12.67 21.92
C LYS A 211 10.33 12.51 21.74
N LEU A 212 9.87 11.32 21.33
CA LEU A 212 8.45 11.01 21.18
C LEU A 212 7.68 11.29 22.49
N TYR A 213 8.28 10.93 23.63
CA TYR A 213 7.68 11.05 24.96
C TYR A 213 7.99 12.36 25.71
N SER A 214 9.13 13.03 25.45
CA SER A 214 9.63 14.11 26.32
C SER A 214 9.56 15.53 25.77
N SER A 215 9.56 15.75 24.44
CA SER A 215 9.73 17.08 23.85
C SER A 215 8.73 17.36 22.74
N TRP A 216 8.10 18.54 22.72
CA TRP A 216 7.21 19.02 21.64
C TRP A 216 7.80 18.67 20.25
N PRO A 217 7.01 18.05 19.37
CA PRO A 217 7.51 16.99 18.49
C PRO A 217 8.48 17.51 17.43
N SER A 218 9.49 16.69 17.13
CA SER A 218 10.00 16.59 15.76
C SER A 218 8.79 16.34 14.85
N PRO A 219 8.50 17.19 13.86
CA PRO A 219 7.29 17.09 13.06
C PRO A 219 7.09 15.73 12.40
N GLN A 220 8.14 14.95 12.13
CA GLN A 220 8.07 13.83 11.19
C GLN A 220 7.65 12.49 11.80
N SER A 221 8.08 12.13 13.02
CA SER A 221 7.77 10.82 13.64
C SER A 221 6.39 10.75 14.29
N ALA A 222 5.78 11.89 14.60
CA ALA A 222 4.44 11.93 15.15
C ALA A 222 3.39 11.35 14.19
N PHE A 223 3.68 11.42 12.89
CA PHE A 223 2.75 11.23 11.79
C PHE A 223 2.60 9.78 11.31
N ASP A 224 3.28 8.81 11.93
CA ASP A 224 3.24 7.41 11.54
C ASP A 224 2.08 6.64 12.20
N LEU A 225 1.60 5.58 11.54
CA LEU A 225 0.57 4.71 12.09
C LEU A 225 1.06 4.01 13.38
N GLY A 226 0.19 3.89 14.37
CA GLY A 226 0.52 3.21 15.63
C GLY A 226 0.16 1.74 15.51
N HIS A 227 1.13 0.85 15.58
CA HIS A 227 0.91 -0.58 15.32
C HIS A 227 0.63 -1.36 16.59
N VAL A 228 -0.24 -2.35 16.46
CA VAL A 228 -0.63 -3.28 17.51
C VAL A 228 -0.07 -4.66 17.16
N SER A 229 0.65 -5.27 18.10
CA SER A 229 1.06 -6.67 18.03
C SER A 229 0.97 -7.26 19.42
N LEU A 230 0.11 -8.27 19.58
CA LEU A 230 -0.14 -8.95 20.84
C LEU A 230 -0.10 -10.45 20.62
N ASP A 231 0.56 -11.14 21.55
CA ASP A 231 0.48 -12.59 21.69
C ASP A 231 -0.46 -12.92 22.84
N LEU A 232 -1.59 -13.54 22.53
CA LEU A 232 -2.61 -13.86 23.52
C LEU A 232 -2.38 -15.25 24.16
N GLY A 233 -1.37 -16.00 23.71
CA GLY A 233 -1.08 -17.35 24.19
C GLY A 233 -1.90 -18.44 23.49
N PRO A 234 -1.69 -19.71 23.90
CA PRO A 234 -2.35 -20.86 23.28
C PRO A 234 -3.85 -20.96 23.63
N ASP A 235 -4.23 -20.57 24.84
CA ASP A 235 -5.58 -20.67 25.37
C ASP A 235 -6.04 -19.32 25.97
N PRO A 236 -6.20 -18.28 25.15
CA PRO A 236 -6.58 -16.95 25.64
C PRO A 236 -8.04 -16.90 26.12
N PRO A 237 -8.38 -16.00 27.05
CA PRO A 237 -9.77 -15.59 27.24
C PRO A 237 -10.33 -15.01 25.93
N LEU A 238 -11.57 -15.35 25.59
CA LEU A 238 -12.22 -14.86 24.36
C LEU A 238 -13.10 -13.65 24.59
N ASP A 239 -13.49 -13.41 25.84
CA ASP A 239 -14.27 -12.26 26.27
C ASP A 239 -13.37 -11.04 26.53
N LEU A 240 -12.40 -10.82 25.64
CA LEU A 240 -11.53 -9.66 25.68
C LEU A 240 -12.25 -8.44 25.10
N GLU A 241 -11.95 -7.29 25.66
CA GLU A 241 -12.36 -5.99 25.14
C GLU A 241 -11.16 -5.08 24.99
N ILE A 242 -11.18 -4.26 23.94
CA ILE A 242 -10.17 -3.24 23.68
C ILE A 242 -10.81 -1.85 23.78
N GLY A 243 -10.11 -0.92 24.41
CA GLY A 243 -10.62 0.43 24.63
C GLY A 243 -9.48 1.44 24.77
N VAL A 244 -9.84 2.71 24.77
CA VAL A 244 -8.89 3.79 25.05
C VAL A 244 -9.01 4.16 26.52
N ASP A 245 -7.88 4.33 27.21
CA ASP A 245 -7.88 4.73 28.62
C ASP A 245 -8.64 6.04 28.83
N GLY A 246 -9.38 6.10 29.93
CA GLY A 246 -10.26 7.23 30.25
C GLY A 246 -11.53 7.35 29.38
N TRP A 247 -11.73 6.51 28.36
CA TRP A 247 -12.95 6.55 27.55
C TRP A 247 -14.01 5.57 28.06
N PRO A 248 -15.31 5.93 27.96
CA PRO A 248 -16.39 5.09 28.49
C PRO A 248 -16.66 3.87 27.61
N ARG A 249 -16.23 3.87 26.34
CA ARG A 249 -16.55 2.84 25.35
C ARG A 249 -15.43 1.82 25.24
N TRP A 250 -15.83 0.55 25.29
CA TRP A 250 -14.98 -0.61 25.08
C TRP A 250 -15.57 -1.43 23.92
N LEU A 251 -14.68 -1.98 23.10
CA LEU A 251 -15.02 -2.75 21.92
C LEU A 251 -14.79 -4.22 22.23
N THR A 252 -15.82 -5.04 22.10
CA THR A 252 -15.66 -6.49 22.27
C THR A 252 -14.83 -7.08 21.13
N LEU A 253 -13.85 -7.90 21.48
CA LEU A 253 -13.05 -8.70 20.55
C LEU A 253 -13.62 -10.11 20.39
N ALA A 254 -14.61 -10.51 21.18
CA ALA A 254 -15.07 -11.90 21.25
C ALA A 254 -15.45 -12.52 19.91
N PRO A 255 -16.22 -11.85 19.02
CA PRO A 255 -16.54 -12.42 17.71
C PRO A 255 -15.29 -12.66 16.85
N GLN A 256 -14.32 -11.73 16.90
CA GLN A 256 -13.10 -11.82 16.10
C GLN A 256 -12.17 -12.92 16.62
N LEU A 257 -12.02 -13.04 17.94
CA LEU A 257 -11.18 -14.07 18.56
C LEU A 257 -11.78 -15.47 18.36
N ALA A 258 -13.11 -15.61 18.50
CA ALA A 258 -13.80 -16.86 18.23
C ALA A 258 -13.65 -17.29 16.76
N ALA A 259 -13.81 -16.36 15.82
CA ALA A 259 -13.61 -16.65 14.39
C ALA A 259 -12.16 -17.08 14.09
N ALA A 260 -11.18 -16.41 14.70
CA ALA A 260 -9.76 -16.75 14.53
C ALA A 260 -9.39 -18.11 15.12
N LEU A 261 -10.03 -18.53 16.23
CA LEU A 261 -9.85 -19.86 16.79
C LEU A 261 -10.44 -20.97 15.91
N ALA A 262 -11.60 -20.71 15.32
CA ALA A 262 -12.28 -21.63 14.42
C ALA A 262 -11.59 -21.75 13.05
N ALA A 263 -10.84 -20.73 12.64
CA ALA A 263 -10.10 -20.72 11.39
C ALA A 263 -8.87 -21.66 11.44
N PRO A 264 -8.42 -22.17 10.28
CA PRO A 264 -7.12 -22.83 10.17
C PRO A 264 -5.98 -21.92 10.67
N PRO A 265 -4.91 -22.49 11.24
CA PRO A 265 -3.74 -21.70 11.58
C PRO A 265 -3.15 -20.96 10.39
N GLY A 266 -2.67 -19.74 10.64
CA GLY A 266 -1.93 -18.95 9.68
C GLY A 266 -0.68 -19.68 9.20
N ARG A 267 -0.32 -19.46 7.95
CA ARG A 267 0.84 -20.04 7.29
C ARG A 267 1.98 -19.02 7.27
N PRO A 268 3.07 -19.24 8.03
CA PRO A 268 4.28 -18.42 7.90
C PRO A 268 4.93 -18.65 6.53
N VAL A 269 5.53 -17.60 5.97
CA VAL A 269 6.33 -17.73 4.75
C VAL A 269 7.53 -18.64 5.05
N GLY A 270 7.64 -19.76 4.32
CA GLY A 270 8.75 -20.71 4.46
C GLY A 270 8.74 -21.61 5.72
N GLY A 271 7.75 -21.50 6.61
CA GLY A 271 7.77 -22.14 7.94
C GLY A 271 7.13 -23.54 8.05
N GLY A 272 7.40 -24.45 7.10
CA GLY A 272 6.97 -25.85 7.20
C GLY A 272 8.16 -26.82 7.35
N ALA A 273 7.96 -27.97 8.00
CA ALA A 273 8.94 -29.07 8.02
C ALA A 273 9.23 -29.65 6.61
N SER A 274 8.33 -29.39 5.67
CA SER A 274 8.62 -29.34 4.25
C SER A 274 8.60 -27.87 3.86
N ALA A 275 9.73 -27.19 4.03
CA ALA A 275 9.94 -25.89 3.39
C ALA A 275 9.86 -26.19 1.90
N SER A 276 8.66 -26.06 1.35
CA SER A 276 8.40 -26.37 -0.04
C SER A 276 9.46 -25.66 -0.87
N ALA A 277 10.12 -26.41 -1.77
CA ALA A 277 11.10 -25.83 -2.68
C ALA A 277 10.49 -24.72 -3.58
N SER A 278 9.17 -24.55 -3.55
CA SER A 278 8.45 -23.47 -4.23
C SER A 278 8.55 -22.14 -3.47
N ALA A 279 8.87 -21.07 -4.19
CA ALA A 279 8.79 -19.71 -3.67
C ALA A 279 7.35 -19.35 -3.21
N PRO A 280 7.20 -18.48 -2.20
CA PRO A 280 5.90 -17.98 -1.79
C PRO A 280 5.27 -17.16 -2.94
N PRO A 281 3.93 -17.22 -3.12
CA PRO A 281 3.24 -16.38 -4.08
C PRO A 281 3.38 -14.91 -3.69
N LEU A 282 3.42 -14.03 -4.70
CA LEU A 282 3.50 -12.59 -4.52
C LEU A 282 2.20 -11.92 -4.94
N TYR A 283 1.66 -11.08 -4.07
CA TYR A 283 0.52 -10.21 -4.39
C TYR A 283 0.99 -8.76 -4.49
N GLN A 284 0.39 -8.03 -5.42
CA GLN A 284 0.59 -6.60 -5.55
C GLN A 284 -0.62 -5.86 -4.99
N ALA A 285 -0.39 -4.87 -4.13
CA ALA A 285 -1.44 -3.99 -3.65
C ALA A 285 -1.26 -2.60 -4.27
N MET A 286 -2.33 -2.08 -4.87
CA MET A 286 -2.34 -0.83 -5.62
C MET A 286 -3.49 0.06 -5.16
N PRO A 287 -3.24 1.33 -4.83
CA PRO A 287 -4.29 2.32 -4.69
C PRO A 287 -4.86 2.71 -6.06
N TYR A 288 -6.16 2.95 -6.15
CA TYR A 288 -6.74 3.64 -7.31
C TYR A 288 -6.22 5.08 -7.35
N LEU A 289 -5.98 5.64 -8.53
CA LEU A 289 -5.56 7.03 -8.65
C LEU A 289 -6.75 7.83 -9.19
N ARG A 290 -7.42 8.60 -8.33
CA ARG A 290 -8.67 9.29 -8.71
C ARG A 290 -8.50 10.30 -9.83
N THR A 291 -7.31 10.86 -9.98
CA THR A 291 -6.98 11.77 -11.09
C THR A 291 -7.09 11.09 -12.46
N LEU A 292 -7.22 9.76 -12.50
CA LEU A 292 -7.42 9.00 -13.71
C LEU A 292 -8.89 8.70 -13.98
N ALA A 293 -9.25 8.83 -15.26
CA ALA A 293 -10.45 8.22 -15.80
C ALA A 293 -10.39 6.69 -15.62
N ILE A 294 -11.56 6.08 -15.45
CA ILE A 294 -11.71 4.64 -15.20
C ILE A 294 -11.04 3.80 -16.30
N ASP A 295 -11.17 4.22 -17.57
CA ASP A 295 -10.56 3.55 -18.70
C ASP A 295 -9.02 3.55 -18.60
N HIS A 296 -8.43 4.62 -18.09
CA HIS A 296 -6.98 4.71 -17.87
C HIS A 296 -6.54 3.80 -16.73
N VAL A 297 -7.30 3.73 -15.63
CA VAL A 297 -6.98 2.81 -14.54
C VAL A 297 -7.08 1.36 -15.00
N ALA A 298 -8.12 1.01 -15.76
CA ALA A 298 -8.27 -0.32 -16.34
C ALA A 298 -7.10 -0.66 -17.27
N LEU A 299 -6.62 0.30 -18.07
CA LEU A 299 -5.46 0.12 -18.93
C LEU A 299 -4.15 -0.04 -18.15
N LEU A 300 -3.94 0.71 -17.06
CA LEU A 300 -2.76 0.55 -16.21
C LEU A 300 -2.77 -0.80 -15.49
N LEU A 301 -3.94 -1.21 -14.98
CA LEU A 301 -4.14 -2.55 -14.44
C LEU A 301 -3.82 -3.63 -15.48
N ALA A 302 -4.25 -3.44 -16.74
CA ALA A 302 -3.93 -4.32 -17.85
C ALA A 302 -2.43 -4.51 -18.00
N ARG A 303 -1.69 -3.40 -18.12
CA ARG A 303 -0.24 -3.39 -18.36
C ARG A 303 0.52 -3.96 -17.19
N SER A 304 0.12 -3.58 -15.98
CA SER A 304 0.69 -4.14 -14.76
C SER A 304 0.50 -5.65 -14.71
N TRP A 305 -0.69 -6.15 -15.05
CA TRP A 305 -0.97 -7.58 -15.14
C TRP A 305 -0.16 -8.27 -16.24
N GLU A 306 -0.21 -7.77 -17.48
CA GLU A 306 0.55 -8.29 -18.63
C GLU A 306 2.05 -8.41 -18.33
N TYR A 307 2.59 -7.46 -17.57
CA TYR A 307 3.98 -7.44 -17.20
C TYR A 307 4.34 -8.33 -16.00
N HIS A 308 3.59 -8.27 -14.91
CA HIS A 308 3.96 -8.90 -13.66
C HIS A 308 3.61 -10.40 -13.60
N VAL A 309 2.63 -10.85 -14.38
CA VAL A 309 2.25 -12.27 -14.43
C VAL A 309 3.37 -13.16 -14.94
N PRO A 310 4.05 -12.84 -16.06
CA PRO A 310 5.23 -13.60 -16.48
C PRO A 310 6.36 -13.63 -15.44
N LEU A 311 6.42 -12.65 -14.54
CA LEU A 311 7.37 -12.68 -13.42
C LEU A 311 6.95 -13.62 -12.29
N GLY A 312 5.73 -14.15 -12.29
CA GLY A 312 5.20 -14.99 -11.22
C GLY A 312 4.44 -14.24 -10.13
N VAL A 313 3.90 -13.05 -10.42
CA VAL A 313 2.91 -12.41 -9.54
C VAL A 313 1.59 -13.19 -9.59
N ALA A 314 1.10 -13.55 -8.40
CA ALA A 314 -0.05 -14.42 -8.22
C ALA A 314 -1.38 -13.66 -8.28
N GLY A 315 -1.40 -12.38 -7.90
CA GLY A 315 -2.62 -11.57 -7.93
C GLY A 315 -2.43 -10.10 -7.57
N LEU A 316 -3.49 -9.34 -7.78
CA LEU A 316 -3.57 -7.90 -7.58
C LEU A 316 -4.70 -7.54 -6.62
N LEU A 317 -4.44 -6.61 -5.71
CA LEU A 317 -5.44 -5.94 -4.88
C LEU A 317 -5.53 -4.49 -5.32
N MET A 318 -6.66 -4.07 -5.89
CA MET A 318 -6.92 -2.69 -6.29
C MET A 318 -7.88 -2.05 -5.30
N TYR A 319 -7.40 -1.07 -4.54
CA TYR A 319 -8.20 -0.30 -3.59
C TYR A 319 -8.96 0.79 -4.33
N VAL A 320 -10.28 0.71 -4.38
CA VAL A 320 -11.14 1.56 -5.20
C VAL A 320 -12.30 2.14 -4.38
N GLN A 321 -12.67 3.39 -4.62
CA GLN A 321 -13.83 4.00 -3.94
C GLN A 321 -15.13 3.35 -4.45
N PRO A 322 -16.15 3.14 -3.60
CA PRO A 322 -17.36 2.42 -4.02
C PRO A 322 -18.06 2.98 -5.25
N HIS A 323 -18.09 4.31 -5.40
CA HIS A 323 -18.76 4.95 -6.53
C HIS A 323 -18.03 4.72 -7.87
N TRP A 324 -16.71 4.45 -7.85
CA TRP A 324 -15.96 4.06 -9.06
C TRP A 324 -15.94 2.55 -9.29
N ALA A 325 -16.14 1.75 -8.24
CA ALA A 325 -15.95 0.30 -8.29
C ALA A 325 -16.83 -0.39 -9.33
N ALA A 326 -18.11 0.00 -9.43
CA ALA A 326 -19.03 -0.59 -10.40
C ALA A 326 -18.59 -0.33 -11.85
N ALA A 327 -18.18 0.90 -12.15
CA ALA A 327 -17.75 1.28 -13.48
C ALA A 327 -16.37 0.71 -13.83
N LEU A 328 -15.44 0.62 -12.86
CA LEU A 328 -14.17 -0.08 -13.05
C LEU A 328 -14.39 -1.58 -13.27
N ALA A 329 -15.26 -2.22 -12.48
CA ALA A 329 -15.61 -3.64 -12.64
C ALA A 329 -16.34 -3.93 -13.97
N ALA A 330 -17.02 -2.94 -14.56
CA ALA A 330 -17.67 -3.06 -15.86
C ALA A 330 -16.67 -3.07 -17.03
N GLN A 331 -15.45 -2.60 -16.83
CA GLN A 331 -14.41 -2.63 -17.87
C GLN A 331 -14.12 -4.08 -18.28
N PRO A 332 -14.18 -4.43 -19.59
CA PRO A 332 -14.13 -5.82 -20.03
C PRO A 332 -12.95 -6.62 -19.45
N LEU A 333 -11.77 -6.01 -19.41
CA LEU A 333 -10.57 -6.64 -18.86
C LEU A 333 -10.61 -6.78 -17.34
N VAL A 334 -11.01 -5.74 -16.60
CA VAL A 334 -11.11 -5.80 -15.14
C VAL A 334 -12.13 -6.85 -14.73
N ARG A 335 -13.24 -6.94 -15.46
CA ARG A 335 -14.26 -7.98 -15.28
C ARG A 335 -13.67 -9.38 -15.46
N GLU A 336 -12.88 -9.59 -16.51
CA GLU A 336 -12.21 -10.87 -16.76
C GLU A 336 -11.21 -11.22 -15.65
N LEU A 337 -10.37 -10.27 -15.24
CA LEU A 337 -9.39 -10.45 -14.17
C LEU A 337 -10.05 -10.71 -12.82
N THR A 338 -11.18 -10.06 -12.54
CA THR A 338 -11.95 -10.27 -11.32
C THR A 338 -12.66 -11.62 -11.34
N ALA A 339 -13.27 -11.99 -12.46
CA ALA A 339 -13.96 -13.28 -12.63
C ALA A 339 -13.01 -14.48 -12.52
N SER A 340 -11.74 -14.30 -12.89
CA SER A 340 -10.69 -15.31 -12.77
C SER A 340 -9.92 -15.27 -11.44
N GLY A 341 -10.31 -14.39 -10.50
CA GLY A 341 -9.67 -14.28 -9.18
C GLY A 341 -8.25 -13.70 -9.21
N ARG A 342 -7.86 -13.07 -10.32
CA ARG A 342 -6.53 -12.46 -10.54
C ARG A 342 -6.44 -11.05 -9.97
N VAL A 343 -7.57 -10.35 -9.93
CA VAL A 343 -7.72 -9.03 -9.32
C VAL A 343 -8.84 -9.09 -8.29
N ALA A 344 -8.61 -8.53 -7.10
CA ALA A 344 -9.66 -8.19 -6.14
C ALA A 344 -9.82 -6.67 -6.07
N LEU A 345 -11.06 -6.19 -6.18
CA LEU A 345 -11.40 -4.79 -5.98
C LEU A 345 -11.78 -4.58 -4.51
N VAL A 346 -10.90 -3.93 -3.74
CA VAL A 346 -11.14 -3.63 -2.33
C VAL A 346 -11.81 -2.27 -2.23
N LEU A 347 -13.08 -2.26 -1.85
CA LEU A 347 -13.91 -1.06 -1.71
C LEU A 347 -13.43 -0.22 -0.55
N TRP A 348 -12.67 0.82 -0.82
CA TRP A 348 -12.19 1.72 0.21
C TRP A 348 -13.01 2.99 0.23
N GLU A 349 -13.92 3.09 1.19
CA GLU A 349 -14.64 4.32 1.46
C GLU A 349 -13.69 5.36 2.04
N GLY A 350 -13.87 6.61 1.60
CA GLY A 350 -13.26 7.76 2.24
C GLY A 350 -13.65 7.84 3.72
N PHE A 351 -13.01 8.74 4.43
CA PHE A 351 -13.24 8.92 5.85
C PHE A 351 -14.24 10.06 6.10
N ALA A 352 -14.98 9.98 7.22
CA ALA A 352 -16.23 10.70 7.45
C ALA A 352 -16.11 12.24 7.37
N GLY A 353 -14.96 12.81 7.72
CA GLY A 353 -14.67 14.24 7.68
C GLY A 353 -14.27 14.77 6.31
N TYR A 354 -14.08 13.89 5.32
CA TYR A 354 -13.43 14.23 4.05
C TYR A 354 -14.11 13.60 2.83
N ASP A 355 -15.44 13.74 2.78
CA ASP A 355 -16.18 13.43 1.55
C ASP A 355 -15.62 14.25 0.38
N GLY A 356 -15.21 13.56 -0.69
CA GLY A 356 -14.59 14.17 -1.86
C GLY A 356 -13.07 14.44 -1.80
N TRP A 357 -12.32 13.97 -0.78
CA TRP A 357 -10.85 14.02 -0.83
C TRP A 357 -10.29 13.12 -1.95
N ILE A 358 -9.20 13.59 -2.55
CA ILE A 358 -8.76 13.19 -3.89
C ILE A 358 -7.86 11.95 -3.88
N ASP A 359 -7.09 11.72 -2.81
CA ASP A 359 -6.10 10.65 -2.71
C ASP A 359 -6.36 9.70 -1.54
N TYR A 360 -6.02 8.42 -1.74
CA TYR A 360 -5.96 7.42 -0.68
C TYR A 360 -4.83 7.78 0.28
N ASP A 361 -5.03 7.50 1.57
CA ASP A 361 -3.89 7.47 2.47
C ASP A 361 -3.10 6.18 2.21
N LEU A 362 -1.98 6.32 1.49
CA LEU A 362 -1.14 5.21 1.08
C LEU A 362 -0.67 4.38 2.27
N GLN A 363 -0.36 5.01 3.41
CA GLN A 363 0.09 4.29 4.60
C GLN A 363 -1.01 3.36 5.12
N VAL A 364 -2.26 3.83 5.09
CA VAL A 364 -3.40 3.01 5.53
C VAL A 364 -3.67 1.87 4.57
N VAL A 365 -3.62 2.13 3.25
CA VAL A 365 -3.78 1.08 2.23
C VAL A 365 -2.67 0.02 2.34
N GLU A 366 -1.43 0.45 2.52
CA GLU A 366 -0.26 -0.40 2.72
C GLU A 366 -0.40 -1.29 3.96
N ALA A 367 -0.72 -0.67 5.09
CA ALA A 367 -0.91 -1.37 6.36
C ALA A 367 -2.11 -2.33 6.28
N HIS A 368 -3.20 -1.92 5.64
CA HIS A 368 -4.39 -2.76 5.46
C HIS A 368 -4.09 -3.96 4.56
N ALA A 369 -3.47 -3.77 3.40
CA ALA A 369 -3.16 -4.86 2.48
C ALA A 369 -2.26 -5.92 3.12
N THR A 370 -1.23 -5.46 3.84
CA THR A 370 -0.34 -6.35 4.58
C THR A 370 -1.08 -7.09 5.68
N LEU A 371 -1.87 -6.38 6.49
CA LEU A 371 -2.64 -6.99 7.58
C LEU A 371 -3.65 -8.02 7.06
N SER A 372 -4.36 -7.71 5.97
CA SER A 372 -5.33 -8.62 5.35
C SER A 372 -4.68 -9.91 4.86
N LEU A 373 -3.45 -9.85 4.34
CA LEU A 373 -2.70 -11.02 3.84
C LEU A 373 -1.84 -11.71 4.91
N TRP A 374 -1.85 -11.23 6.16
CA TRP A 374 -1.19 -11.90 7.27
C TRP A 374 -1.74 -13.32 7.46
N GLY A 375 -0.86 -14.32 7.53
CA GLY A 375 -1.24 -15.74 7.67
C GLY A 375 -1.58 -16.48 6.38
N GLU A 376 -1.47 -15.82 5.23
CA GLU A 376 -1.72 -16.48 3.95
C GLU A 376 -0.48 -17.18 3.36
N GLY A 377 0.70 -17.00 3.96
CA GLY A 377 1.97 -17.55 3.43
C GLY A 377 2.40 -16.90 2.12
N VAL A 378 2.07 -15.61 1.94
CA VAL A 378 2.30 -14.84 0.73
C VAL A 378 3.30 -13.71 1.00
N LEU A 379 3.88 -13.15 -0.06
CA LEU A 379 4.55 -11.87 -0.02
C LEU A 379 3.65 -10.77 -0.60
N VAL A 380 3.82 -9.54 -0.14
CA VAL A 380 3.05 -8.38 -0.58
C VAL A 380 4.00 -7.30 -1.07
N LEU A 381 3.78 -6.83 -2.29
CA LEU A 381 4.45 -5.66 -2.82
C LEU A 381 3.40 -4.55 -2.95
N VAL A 382 3.48 -3.55 -2.09
CA VAL A 382 2.64 -2.36 -2.24
C VAL A 382 3.38 -1.35 -3.10
N GLN A 383 2.72 -0.92 -4.17
CA GLN A 383 3.32 -0.05 -5.16
C GLN A 383 2.25 0.83 -5.79
N ASP A 384 2.69 1.98 -6.30
CA ASP A 384 1.80 2.84 -7.07
C ASP A 384 1.47 2.17 -8.42
N PRO A 385 0.33 2.47 -9.08
CA PRO A 385 0.01 1.93 -10.41
C PRO A 385 1.04 2.23 -11.51
N ASP A 386 1.93 3.21 -11.29
CA ASP A 386 3.06 3.52 -12.16
C ASP A 386 4.39 2.91 -11.72
N GLU A 387 4.37 2.00 -10.76
CA GLU A 387 5.53 1.28 -10.26
C GLU A 387 5.54 -0.20 -10.70
N TYR A 388 6.72 -0.67 -11.09
CA TYR A 388 6.91 -1.98 -11.70
C TYR A 388 8.14 -2.66 -11.14
N LEU A 389 8.01 -3.94 -10.78
CA LEU A 389 9.14 -4.75 -10.33
C LEU A 389 10.03 -5.14 -11.50
N VAL A 390 11.32 -4.79 -11.43
CA VAL A 390 12.31 -5.08 -12.46
C VAL A 390 13.38 -6.03 -11.93
N PRO A 391 13.39 -7.30 -12.36
CA PRO A 391 14.56 -8.17 -12.21
C PRO A 391 15.74 -7.61 -12.99
N THR A 392 16.94 -7.63 -12.40
CA THR A 392 18.16 -7.17 -13.11
C THR A 392 18.59 -8.15 -14.20
N THR A 393 18.30 -9.45 -14.01
CA THR A 393 18.55 -10.49 -15.02
C THR A 393 17.32 -10.67 -15.90
N VAL A 394 17.49 -10.55 -17.23
CA VAL A 394 16.40 -10.74 -18.19
C VAL A 394 15.85 -12.16 -18.10
N GLY A 395 14.52 -12.28 -18.00
CA GLY A 395 13.83 -13.57 -17.91
C GLY A 395 13.83 -14.20 -16.51
N ALA A 396 14.50 -13.60 -15.53
CA ALA A 396 14.39 -14.05 -14.14
C ALA A 396 12.97 -13.83 -13.62
N THR A 397 12.43 -14.84 -12.95
CA THR A 397 11.11 -14.78 -12.32
C THR A 397 11.23 -14.55 -10.82
N LEU A 398 10.19 -14.02 -10.19
CA LEU A 398 10.10 -13.92 -8.73
C LEU A 398 10.36 -15.28 -8.05
N PRO A 399 9.78 -16.40 -8.50
CA PRO A 399 10.15 -17.70 -7.99
C PRO A 399 11.64 -18.03 -8.03
N ASP A 400 12.36 -17.65 -9.10
CA ASP A 400 13.82 -17.84 -9.18
C ASP A 400 14.56 -16.94 -8.19
N LEU A 401 14.17 -15.67 -8.11
CA LEU A 401 14.79 -14.68 -7.22
C LEU A 401 14.56 -15.00 -5.74
N LEU A 402 13.42 -15.63 -5.41
CA LEU A 402 13.01 -16.03 -4.07
C LEU A 402 13.32 -17.49 -3.74
N ARG A 403 13.96 -18.24 -4.66
CA ARG A 403 14.31 -19.64 -4.42
C ARG A 403 15.32 -19.76 -3.26
N PRO A 404 15.02 -20.50 -2.19
CA PRO A 404 15.95 -20.68 -1.07
C PRO A 404 17.32 -21.20 -1.53
N GLY A 405 18.40 -20.65 -0.96
CA GLY A 405 19.78 -21.06 -1.24
C GLY A 405 20.39 -20.51 -2.52
N THR A 406 19.61 -20.19 -3.56
CA THR A 406 20.13 -19.72 -4.86
C THR A 406 19.63 -18.34 -5.28
N GLY A 407 18.42 -17.96 -4.88
CA GLY A 407 17.79 -16.70 -5.27
C GLY A 407 18.36 -15.53 -4.49
N CYS A 408 18.65 -14.42 -5.17
CA CYS A 408 19.26 -13.25 -4.54
C CYS A 408 18.33 -12.53 -3.54
N LEU A 409 17.00 -12.61 -3.69
CA LEU A 409 16.05 -12.09 -2.70
C LEU A 409 15.88 -13.04 -1.51
N ALA A 410 16.14 -14.33 -1.71
CA ALA A 410 16.07 -15.35 -0.64
C ALA A 410 17.26 -15.29 0.33
N GLN A 411 18.37 -14.67 -0.08
CA GLN A 411 19.55 -14.47 0.77
C GLN A 411 19.31 -13.44 1.88
N LEU A 412 18.28 -12.60 1.74
CA LEU A 412 17.89 -11.64 2.75
C LEU A 412 16.84 -12.25 3.68
N ARG A 413 16.84 -11.75 4.92
CA ARG A 413 15.74 -11.97 5.87
C ARG A 413 14.41 -11.56 5.25
N THR A 414 13.33 -12.29 5.51
CA THR A 414 12.05 -12.08 4.81
C THR A 414 11.47 -10.70 5.08
N GLU A 415 11.71 -10.18 6.28
CA GLU A 415 11.38 -8.84 6.76
C GLU A 415 12.32 -7.73 6.24
N CYS A 416 13.44 -8.08 5.58
CA CYS A 416 14.46 -7.14 5.10
C CYS A 416 14.52 -7.01 3.57
N ARG A 417 13.47 -7.40 2.84
CA ARG A 417 13.48 -7.38 1.37
C ARG A 417 13.10 -6.01 0.82
N PHE A 418 14.01 -5.05 0.92
CA PHE A 418 13.80 -3.68 0.41
C PHE A 418 14.35 -3.50 -1.00
N LEU A 419 13.46 -3.15 -1.94
CA LEU A 419 13.77 -2.91 -3.33
C LEU A 419 14.07 -1.42 -3.54
N ALA A 420 15.21 -1.13 -4.16
CA ALA A 420 15.54 0.24 -4.54
C ALA A 420 14.54 0.75 -5.58
N ARG A 421 14.03 1.97 -5.40
CA ARG A 421 13.17 2.65 -6.37
C ARG A 421 14.00 3.51 -7.31
N ARG A 422 13.71 3.44 -8.60
CA ARG A 422 14.36 4.24 -9.65
C ARG A 422 13.29 4.90 -10.50
N ASP A 423 13.38 6.22 -10.61
CA ASP A 423 12.58 6.94 -11.61
C ASP A 423 13.10 6.59 -12.99
N ILE A 424 12.26 6.08 -13.88
CA ILE A 424 12.63 5.80 -15.25
C ILE A 424 11.93 6.73 -16.24
N PHE A 425 12.69 7.20 -17.24
CA PHE A 425 12.21 8.11 -18.27
C PHE A 425 12.53 7.57 -19.67
N PRO A 426 11.69 7.89 -20.68
CA PRO A 426 12.04 7.62 -22.06
C PRO A 426 13.40 8.27 -22.41
N PRO A 427 14.22 7.64 -23.26
CA PRO A 427 15.48 8.24 -23.71
C PRO A 427 15.21 9.59 -24.41
N ALA A 428 15.98 10.63 -24.03
CA ALA A 428 15.81 12.01 -24.50
C ALA A 428 16.03 12.22 -26.02
N ALA A 429 16.64 11.25 -26.70
CA ALA A 429 16.90 11.32 -28.13
C ALA A 429 15.87 10.50 -28.92
N ALA A 430 15.09 11.19 -29.74
CA ALA A 430 14.06 10.68 -30.66
C ALA A 430 14.55 9.68 -31.75
N ALA A 431 15.66 8.97 -31.55
CA ALA A 431 16.25 8.08 -32.55
C ALA A 431 15.47 6.77 -32.76
N SER A 432 14.57 6.37 -31.84
CA SER A 432 13.78 5.12 -31.94
C SER A 432 12.33 5.32 -32.36
N GLY A 433 11.91 6.52 -32.75
CA GLY A 433 10.50 6.84 -32.99
C GLY A 433 9.68 6.86 -31.69
N ALA A 434 8.40 7.25 -31.80
CA ALA A 434 7.47 7.12 -30.69
C ALA A 434 7.38 5.64 -30.27
N VAL A 435 7.50 5.36 -28.98
CA VAL A 435 7.30 4.01 -28.46
C VAL A 435 5.82 3.67 -28.61
N ASP A 436 5.50 2.67 -29.43
CA ASP A 436 4.17 2.05 -29.41
C ASP A 436 4.05 1.25 -28.11
N GLU A 437 3.56 1.91 -27.06
CA GLU A 437 3.38 1.32 -25.74
C GLU A 437 2.50 0.06 -25.80
N PRO A 438 1.27 0.06 -26.37
CA PRO A 438 0.49 -1.17 -26.55
C PRO A 438 1.26 -2.33 -27.19
N GLN A 439 2.03 -2.07 -28.25
CA GLN A 439 2.84 -3.11 -28.87
C GLN A 439 3.99 -3.55 -27.96
N LEU A 440 4.66 -2.62 -27.29
CA LEU A 440 5.77 -2.90 -26.37
C LEU A 440 5.35 -3.85 -25.24
N TRP A 441 4.23 -3.57 -24.56
CA TRP A 441 3.73 -4.41 -23.46
C TRP A 441 3.26 -5.79 -23.93
N ARG A 442 2.81 -5.92 -25.18
CA ARG A 442 2.38 -7.19 -25.79
C ARG A 442 3.51 -7.98 -26.45
N THR A 443 4.67 -7.37 -26.68
CA THR A 443 5.78 -8.01 -27.42
C THR A 443 6.48 -9.04 -26.53
N PRO A 444 6.49 -10.33 -26.91
CA PRO A 444 7.27 -11.34 -26.19
C PRO A 444 8.77 -11.02 -26.24
N GLY A 445 9.48 -11.18 -25.11
CA GLY A 445 10.94 -11.08 -25.08
C GLY A 445 11.50 -10.24 -23.94
N ARG A 446 12.36 -9.26 -24.26
CA ARG A 446 13.01 -8.41 -23.25
C ARG A 446 12.00 -7.55 -22.52
N HIS A 447 12.27 -7.28 -21.25
CA HIS A 447 11.42 -6.46 -20.40
C HIS A 447 11.18 -5.06 -21.01
N PRO A 448 9.90 -4.63 -21.18
CA PRO A 448 9.52 -3.31 -21.67
C PRO A 448 10.29 -2.14 -21.04
N LEU A 449 10.52 -2.19 -19.73
CA LEU A 449 11.12 -1.10 -18.99
C LEU A 449 12.63 -0.93 -19.22
N LEU A 450 13.29 -1.92 -19.85
CA LEU A 450 14.67 -1.76 -20.31
C LEU A 450 14.80 -0.78 -21.49
N ARG A 451 13.68 -0.34 -22.08
CA ARG A 451 13.66 0.71 -23.11
C ARG A 451 13.77 2.12 -22.55
N TYR A 452 13.62 2.31 -21.24
CA TYR A 452 13.66 3.61 -20.58
C TYR A 452 15.10 3.90 -20.12
N GLY A 453 15.60 5.08 -20.49
CA GLY A 453 17.03 5.35 -20.64
C GLY A 453 17.70 6.13 -19.51
N SER A 454 16.97 6.65 -18.53
CA SER A 454 17.57 7.34 -17.38
C SER A 454 16.94 6.84 -16.09
N ALA A 455 17.79 6.45 -15.14
CA ALA A 455 17.38 6.01 -13.80
C ALA A 455 17.93 7.01 -12.78
N LYS A 456 17.08 7.88 -12.22
CA LYS A 456 17.47 8.64 -11.03
C LYS A 456 17.15 7.79 -9.80
N TYR A 457 18.17 7.46 -9.03
CA TYR A 457 17.99 6.76 -7.77
C TYR A 457 17.18 7.64 -6.80
N ARG A 458 16.12 7.05 -6.22
CA ARG A 458 15.36 7.67 -5.13
C ARG A 458 15.80 7.04 -3.81
N PRO A 459 16.01 7.85 -2.75
CA PRO A 459 16.33 7.33 -1.42
C PRO A 459 15.12 6.69 -0.70
N GLN A 460 14.03 6.41 -1.43
CA GLN A 460 12.78 5.84 -0.90
C GLN A 460 12.62 4.43 -1.47
N PRO A 461 13.16 3.40 -0.82
CA PRO A 461 12.93 2.02 -1.26
C PRO A 461 11.44 1.67 -1.13
N LYS A 462 11.04 0.53 -1.70
CA LYS A 462 9.77 -0.12 -1.41
C LYS A 462 10.03 -1.51 -0.85
N SER A 463 9.29 -1.90 0.18
CA SER A 463 9.39 -3.22 0.79
C SER A 463 8.66 -4.27 -0.04
N LEU A 464 9.34 -5.38 -0.29
CA LEU A 464 8.70 -6.66 -0.55
C LEU A 464 8.36 -7.28 0.81
N VAL A 465 7.13 -7.08 1.26
CA VAL A 465 6.66 -7.35 2.61
C VAL A 465 6.40 -8.83 2.81
N ASP A 466 6.92 -9.39 3.91
CA ASP A 466 6.39 -10.60 4.53
C ASP A 466 5.39 -10.19 5.64
N PRO A 467 4.07 -10.36 5.43
CA PRO A 467 3.06 -10.03 6.44
C PRO A 467 3.26 -10.72 7.79
N ALA A 468 3.94 -11.88 7.80
CA ALA A 468 4.25 -12.61 9.03
C ALA A 468 5.26 -11.86 9.91
N ALA A 469 6.19 -11.12 9.29
CA ALA A 469 7.36 -10.58 9.97
C ALA A 469 7.42 -9.03 10.02
N THR A 470 6.56 -8.34 9.24
CA THR A 470 6.74 -6.91 8.93
C THR A 470 5.58 -6.04 9.42
N LEU A 471 5.27 -6.10 10.72
CA LEU A 471 4.52 -5.02 11.37
C LEU A 471 5.48 -4.38 12.37
N PRO A 472 5.61 -3.04 12.47
CA PRO A 472 4.86 -2.03 11.73
C PRO A 472 5.10 -2.06 10.21
N VAL A 473 4.09 -1.69 9.45
CA VAL A 473 4.12 -1.66 7.98
C VAL A 473 4.37 -0.22 7.55
N ASP A 474 5.55 0.03 7.02
CA ASP A 474 5.82 1.18 6.16
C ASP A 474 6.74 0.72 5.05
N VAL A 475 6.29 0.93 3.82
CA VAL A 475 6.99 0.39 2.66
C VAL A 475 8.30 1.09 2.36
N HIS A 476 8.55 2.24 2.97
CA HIS A 476 9.73 3.06 2.75
C HIS A 476 10.82 2.90 3.81
N VAL A 477 10.58 2.08 4.84
CA VAL A 477 11.42 2.02 6.05
C VAL A 477 12.14 0.69 6.17
N THR A 478 13.42 0.69 6.56
CA THR A 478 14.31 -0.47 6.48
C THR A 478 14.70 -1.07 7.83
N SER A 479 13.72 -1.52 8.61
CA SER A 479 13.95 -2.29 9.83
C SER A 479 13.06 -3.51 9.99
N ALA A 480 13.60 -4.45 10.76
CA ALA A 480 12.96 -5.68 11.20
C ALA A 480 12.56 -5.59 12.67
N CYS A 481 11.38 -6.12 13.02
CA CYS A 481 11.07 -6.43 14.41
C CYS A 481 11.71 -7.75 14.81
N VAL A 482 12.50 -7.72 15.89
CA VAL A 482 13.33 -8.86 16.30
C VAL A 482 13.08 -9.32 17.74
N GLY A 483 12.23 -8.62 18.48
CA GLY A 483 11.87 -9.00 19.84
C GLY A 483 10.84 -10.12 19.89
N ALA A 484 10.48 -10.50 21.11
CA ALA A 484 9.34 -11.37 21.38
C ALA A 484 8.18 -10.54 21.96
N ASP A 485 6.96 -10.87 21.54
CA ASP A 485 5.76 -10.35 22.19
C ASP A 485 5.64 -10.93 23.61
N THR A 486 5.11 -10.16 24.56
CA THR A 486 4.68 -10.71 25.85
C THR A 486 3.43 -11.56 25.63
N VAL A 487 3.47 -12.81 26.09
CA VAL A 487 2.30 -13.70 26.08
C VAL A 487 1.33 -13.28 27.17
N LEU A 488 0.10 -12.94 26.78
CA LEU A 488 -0.98 -12.69 27.72
C LEU A 488 -1.23 -13.94 28.56
N THR A 489 -0.91 -13.87 29.84
CA THR A 489 -1.14 -14.95 30.80
C THR A 489 -2.08 -14.44 31.90
N PRO A 490 -3.26 -15.04 32.09
CA PRO A 490 -4.14 -14.68 33.20
C PRO A 490 -3.40 -14.77 34.54
N GLY A 491 -3.44 -13.71 35.34
CA GLY A 491 -2.82 -13.66 36.67
C GLY A 491 -1.30 -13.42 36.69
N ASN A 492 -0.64 -13.19 35.56
CA ASN A 492 0.77 -12.81 35.52
C ASN A 492 0.91 -11.30 35.24
N ASP A 493 1.41 -10.56 36.22
CA ASP A 493 1.74 -9.13 36.11
C ASP A 493 3.20 -8.96 35.64
N ALA A 494 3.59 -9.60 34.52
CA ALA A 494 5.00 -9.74 34.13
C ALA A 494 5.70 -8.45 33.64
N SER A 495 5.07 -7.29 33.84
CA SER A 495 5.76 -6.00 33.88
C SER A 495 5.39 -5.33 35.21
N PRO A 496 6.33 -4.73 35.95
CA PRO A 496 6.02 -3.93 37.14
C PRO A 496 4.90 -2.89 36.92
N ASP A 497 4.72 -2.48 35.67
CA ASP A 497 3.72 -1.49 35.24
C ASP A 497 2.43 -2.11 34.64
N GLY A 498 2.36 -3.43 34.47
CA GLY A 498 1.21 -4.13 33.87
C GLY A 498 1.09 -3.99 32.33
N ASP A 499 2.14 -3.54 31.66
CA ASP A 499 2.17 -3.31 30.20
C ASP A 499 2.50 -4.58 29.40
N LEU A 500 1.78 -4.82 28.30
CA LEU A 500 2.15 -5.81 27.29
C LEU A 500 3.34 -5.28 26.46
N ARG A 501 4.20 -6.18 25.97
CA ARG A 501 5.29 -5.82 25.05
C ARG A 501 5.01 -6.39 23.66
N SER A 502 5.32 -5.59 22.65
CA SER A 502 5.33 -6.01 21.24
C SER A 502 6.73 -6.48 20.85
N ALA A 503 6.82 -7.43 19.93
CA ALA A 503 8.08 -7.83 19.29
C ALA A 503 8.86 -6.63 18.70
N CYS A 504 8.15 -5.58 18.28
CA CYS A 504 8.74 -4.37 17.69
C CYS A 504 9.28 -3.36 18.68
N ALA A 505 9.11 -3.62 19.98
CA ALA A 505 9.84 -2.91 21.01
C ALA A 505 11.37 -3.10 20.83
N GLN A 506 11.80 -4.13 20.11
CA GLN A 506 13.17 -4.32 19.65
C GLN A 506 13.23 -4.30 18.12
N ARG A 507 14.11 -3.46 17.58
CA ARG A 507 14.29 -3.27 16.13
C ARG A 507 15.73 -3.47 15.74
N GLN A 508 15.90 -4.00 14.54
CA GLN A 508 17.20 -4.13 13.90
C GLN A 508 17.15 -3.51 12.50
N ALA A 509 18.22 -2.81 12.16
CA ALA A 509 18.51 -2.36 10.81
C ALA A 509 18.45 -3.53 9.81
N CYS A 510 17.87 -3.28 8.65
CA CYS A 510 17.90 -4.20 7.53
C CYS A 510 18.89 -3.76 6.46
N ASP A 511 19.60 -4.72 5.88
CA ASP A 511 20.27 -4.54 4.61
C ASP A 511 19.24 -4.39 3.47
N TRP A 512 19.62 -3.73 2.37
CA TRP A 512 18.75 -3.64 1.20
C TRP A 512 19.06 -4.76 0.22
N VAL A 513 18.09 -5.04 -0.65
CA VAL A 513 18.35 -5.80 -1.87
C VAL A 513 19.44 -5.11 -2.66
N HIS A 514 20.53 -5.86 -2.91
CA HIS A 514 21.59 -5.39 -3.77
C HIS A 514 20.97 -4.98 -5.12
N PRO A 515 21.22 -3.78 -5.67
CA PRO A 515 20.60 -3.32 -6.91
C PRO A 515 20.85 -4.24 -8.12
N GLY A 516 21.85 -5.13 -8.02
CA GLY A 516 22.11 -6.20 -8.99
C GLY A 516 21.11 -7.36 -8.98
N CYS A 517 20.14 -7.40 -8.07
CA CYS A 517 19.14 -8.46 -7.95
C CYS A 517 17.79 -8.06 -8.58
N ALA A 518 17.09 -7.12 -7.96
CA ALA A 518 15.84 -6.55 -8.43
C ALA A 518 15.66 -5.13 -7.88
N TRP A 519 14.80 -4.34 -8.53
CA TRP A 519 14.48 -2.96 -8.16
C TRP A 519 13.07 -2.60 -8.62
N LEU A 520 12.54 -1.46 -8.20
CA LEU A 520 11.27 -0.92 -8.70
C LEU A 520 11.51 0.22 -9.67
N ALA A 521 10.99 0.08 -10.88
CA ALA A 521 10.84 1.16 -11.84
C ALA A 521 9.61 1.98 -11.52
N HIS A 522 9.80 3.25 -11.22
CA HIS A 522 8.72 4.23 -11.15
C HIS A 522 8.67 4.98 -12.48
N VAL A 523 7.67 4.67 -13.29
CA VAL A 523 7.51 5.21 -14.64
C VAL A 523 6.85 6.59 -14.55
N GLN A 524 7.69 7.60 -14.37
CA GLN A 524 7.25 8.99 -14.26
C GLN A 524 6.41 9.37 -15.49
N ASN A 525 5.32 10.11 -15.28
CA ASN A 525 4.34 10.57 -16.30
C ASN A 525 3.29 9.56 -16.77
N MET A 526 3.27 8.30 -16.33
CA MET A 526 2.24 7.34 -16.79
C MET A 526 0.81 7.64 -16.32
N VAL A 527 0.63 8.53 -15.35
CA VAL A 527 -0.68 8.79 -14.73
C VAL A 527 -1.15 10.22 -14.96
N THR A 528 -0.28 11.23 -15.02
CA THR A 528 -0.79 12.60 -14.80
C THR A 528 -0.02 13.77 -15.44
N GLN A 529 1.07 13.55 -16.17
CA GLN A 529 2.22 14.50 -16.21
C GLN A 529 2.89 14.62 -14.83
N ARG A 530 4.14 14.19 -14.73
CA ARG A 530 5.12 14.59 -13.71
C ARG A 530 6.38 15.13 -14.40
N VAL A 531 6.46 16.45 -14.39
CA VAL A 531 7.54 17.27 -14.93
C VAL A 531 8.88 17.09 -14.18
N ASP A 532 10.01 17.28 -14.89
CA ASP A 532 11.38 17.31 -14.37
C ASP A 532 11.56 18.32 -13.22
N VAL A 533 11.83 17.82 -12.01
CA VAL A 533 11.78 18.61 -10.76
C VAL A 533 13.11 19.30 -10.45
N ALA A 534 14.23 18.85 -11.05
CA ALA A 534 15.53 19.47 -10.79
C ALA A 534 15.93 20.45 -11.91
N ALA A 535 15.48 20.18 -13.14
CA ALA A 535 15.76 20.99 -14.31
C ALA A 535 14.57 20.95 -15.25
N ALA A 536 13.66 21.90 -15.15
CA ALA A 536 13.19 22.49 -16.39
C ALA A 536 13.05 23.98 -16.15
N ASN A 537 13.18 24.80 -17.19
CA ASN A 537 12.24 25.90 -17.21
C ASN A 537 10.89 25.23 -17.48
N LEU A 538 10.18 24.92 -16.38
CA LEU A 538 8.92 24.16 -16.32
C LEU A 538 7.82 24.75 -17.23
N THR A 539 8.09 25.92 -17.83
CA THR A 539 7.28 26.67 -18.79
C THR A 539 7.26 26.10 -20.22
N ASP A 540 8.24 25.28 -20.65
CA ASP A 540 8.26 24.64 -21.98
C ASP A 540 7.45 23.33 -22.03
N ILE A 541 6.82 22.96 -20.92
CA ILE A 541 6.01 21.76 -20.86
C ILE A 541 4.59 22.17 -21.18
N TRP A 542 4.23 22.00 -22.46
CA TRP A 542 2.84 21.89 -22.92
C TRP A 542 2.75 21.16 -24.27
N PRO A 543 1.61 20.50 -24.62
CA PRO A 543 0.63 19.89 -23.73
C PRO A 543 -0.01 18.59 -24.29
N ALA A 544 0.66 17.63 -24.94
CA ALA A 544 -0.08 16.47 -25.49
C ALA A 544 0.68 15.13 -25.65
N GLY A 545 1.90 14.94 -25.18
CA GLY A 545 2.74 13.85 -25.73
C GLY A 545 2.87 12.53 -24.97
N TRP A 546 2.61 12.49 -23.66
CA TRP A 546 3.28 11.48 -22.81
C TRP A 546 2.36 10.35 -22.34
N LEU A 547 1.06 10.48 -22.65
CA LEU A 547 0.03 9.42 -22.66
C LEU A 547 -0.96 9.53 -23.84
N TRP A 548 -0.86 10.55 -24.70
CA TRP A 548 -2.01 10.95 -25.53
C TRP A 548 -2.30 10.11 -26.79
N PRO A 549 -1.45 9.21 -27.34
CA PRO A 549 -1.97 8.34 -28.39
C PRO A 549 -2.91 7.25 -27.84
N LEU A 550 -3.25 7.24 -26.55
CA LEU A 550 -4.19 6.28 -25.96
C LEU A 550 -5.66 6.68 -26.06
N LEU A 551 -5.98 7.89 -26.54
CA LEU A 551 -7.36 8.41 -26.61
C LEU A 551 -7.91 8.64 -28.03
N GLY A 552 -7.18 8.29 -29.09
CA GLY A 552 -7.68 8.51 -30.46
C GLY A 552 -7.97 9.98 -30.78
N GLY A 553 -7.36 10.92 -30.05
CA GLY A 553 -7.41 12.34 -30.38
C GLY A 553 -6.56 12.57 -31.62
N GLY A 554 -7.22 12.83 -32.75
CA GLY A 554 -6.55 13.33 -33.95
C GLY A 554 -5.68 14.53 -33.59
N ALA A 555 -4.52 14.62 -34.25
CA ALA A 555 -3.70 15.81 -34.24
C ALA A 555 -4.59 17.01 -34.60
N GLY A 556 -4.98 17.80 -33.60
CA GLY A 556 -5.49 19.14 -33.79
C GLY A 556 -4.26 20.01 -33.97
N ASP A 557 -4.00 20.37 -35.22
CA ASP A 557 -2.89 21.19 -35.67
C ASP A 557 -2.71 22.45 -34.83
N GLY A 558 -1.43 22.78 -34.58
CA GLY A 558 -1.07 24.09 -34.06
C GLY A 558 -1.49 25.19 -35.02
N SER A 559 -2.29 26.12 -34.51
CA SER A 559 -2.36 27.52 -34.94
C SER A 559 -2.78 28.38 -33.76
#